data_AF-H0YJS0-F1
#
_entry.id   AF-H0YJS0-F1
#
_cell.length_a   1.000
_cell.length_b   1.000
_cell.length_c   1.000
_cell.angle_alpha   90.00
_cell.angle_beta   90.00
_cell.angle_gamma   90.00
#
_symmetry.space_group_name_H-M   'P 1'
#
loop_
_entity.id
_entity.type
_entity.pdbx_description
1 polymer ?
#
loop_
_entity_poly.entity_id
_entity_poly.type
_entity_poly.pdbx_seq_one_letter_code
_entity_poly.pdbx_strand_id
1 'polypeptide(L)'
;KKIIETKMLMGEVMREAAFSLAEAKFTAGDFSTTVIQNVNKAQVKIRAKKDNVAGVTLPVFEHYHEGTDSYELTGLARGGEQLAKLKRNYAKAVELLVELASLQVKENTREEKDSKGKI
;
A
#
# COMPACT_ATOMS: atom_id res chain seq x y z
N LYS A 1 7.57 17.50 -8.66
CA LYS A 1 6.74 18.08 -7.56
C LYS A 1 5.79 17.04 -6.97
N LYS A 2 4.95 16.40 -7.78
CA LYS A 2 4.01 15.35 -7.32
C LYS A 2 4.68 14.24 -6.49
N ILE A 3 5.85 13.74 -6.88
CA ILE A 3 6.56 12.70 -6.10
C ILE A 3 6.96 13.13 -4.68
N ILE A 4 7.36 14.40 -4.49
CA ILE A 4 7.79 14.93 -3.20
C ILE A 4 6.57 15.07 -2.28
N GLU A 5 5.46 15.58 -2.81
CA GLU A 5 4.19 15.70 -2.09
C GLU A 5 3.66 14.32 -1.67
N THR A 6 3.61 13.35 -2.60
CA THR A 6 3.20 11.97 -2.29
C THR A 6 4.14 11.33 -1.26
N LYS A 7 5.44 11.61 -1.30
CA LYS A 7 6.41 11.10 -0.32
C LYS A 7 6.21 11.71 1.08
N MET A 8 5.89 12.99 1.18
CA MET A 8 5.57 13.62 2.46
C MET A 8 4.25 13.07 3.03
N LEU A 9 3.21 12.99 2.20
CA LEU A 9 1.92 12.43 2.57
C LEU A 9 2.03 10.95 3.00
N MET A 10 2.85 10.16 2.31
CA MET A 10 3.18 8.79 2.71
C MET A 10 3.73 8.72 4.14
N GLY A 11 4.64 9.63 4.50
CA GLY A 11 5.20 9.68 5.85
C GLY A 11 4.15 9.95 6.93
N GLU A 12 3.14 10.76 6.63
CA GLU A 12 2.02 11.04 7.54
C GLU A 12 1.06 9.87 7.66
N VAL A 13 0.63 9.29 6.53
CA VAL A 13 -0.28 8.14 6.50
C VAL A 13 0.34 6.92 7.18
N MET A 14 1.63 6.68 6.96
CA MET A 14 2.34 5.57 7.60
C MET A 14 2.46 5.77 9.12
N ARG A 15 2.66 7.02 9.57
CA ARG A 15 2.68 7.36 10.99
C ARG A 15 1.32 7.11 11.65
N GLU A 16 0.24 7.50 11.00
CA GLU A 16 -1.13 7.25 11.47
C GLU A 16 -1.44 5.75 11.53
N ALA A 17 -1.03 4.98 10.51
CA ALA A 17 -1.19 3.54 10.49
C ALA A 17 -0.41 2.86 11.64
N ALA A 18 0.83 3.27 11.88
CA ALA A 18 1.64 2.76 12.98
C ALA A 18 1.04 3.10 14.36
N PHE A 19 0.46 4.29 14.52
CA PHE A 19 -0.24 4.66 15.75
C PHE A 19 -1.51 3.82 15.96
N SER A 20 -2.27 3.59 14.89
CA SER A 20 -3.45 2.71 14.92
C SER A 20 -3.09 1.28 15.33
N LEU A 21 -1.88 0.81 14.96
CA LEU A 21 -1.38 -0.52 15.37
C LEU A 21 -1.14 -0.56 16.89
N ALA A 22 -0.58 0.50 17.45
CA ALA A 22 -0.40 0.61 18.89
C ALA A 22 -1.73 0.65 19.64
N GLU A 23 -2.72 1.41 19.17
CA GLU A 23 -4.08 1.45 19.74
C GLU A 23 -4.76 0.08 19.70
N ALA A 24 -4.66 -0.63 18.57
CA ALA A 24 -5.20 -1.97 18.41
C ALA A 24 -4.50 -2.96 19.36
N LYS A 25 -3.16 -2.91 19.48
CA LYS A 25 -2.41 -3.78 20.39
C LYS A 25 -2.72 -3.51 21.86
N PHE A 26 -2.95 -2.24 22.22
CA PHE A 26 -3.35 -1.86 23.57
C PHE A 26 -4.73 -2.41 23.93
N THR A 27 -5.67 -2.40 22.99
CA THR A 27 -7.07 -2.79 23.25
C THR A 27 -7.30 -4.29 23.13
N ALA A 28 -6.75 -4.92 22.09
CA ALA A 28 -6.98 -6.32 21.73
C ALA A 28 -5.87 -7.27 22.22
N GLY A 29 -4.77 -6.74 22.78
CA GLY A 29 -3.59 -7.52 23.14
C GLY A 29 -2.71 -7.85 21.93
N ASP A 30 -1.78 -8.80 22.09
CA ASP A 30 -0.89 -9.19 21.00
C ASP A 30 -1.56 -10.18 20.04
N PHE A 31 -2.05 -9.65 18.92
CA PHE A 31 -2.61 -10.42 17.81
C PHE A 31 -1.59 -10.67 16.68
N SER A 32 -0.33 -10.24 16.83
CA SER A 32 0.69 -10.27 15.76
C SER A 32 0.94 -11.71 15.29
N THR A 33 1.09 -12.65 16.23
CA THR A 33 1.29 -14.08 15.95
C THR A 33 0.10 -14.69 15.22
N THR A 34 -1.11 -14.37 15.66
CA THR A 34 -2.35 -14.86 15.04
C THR A 34 -2.48 -14.39 13.60
N VAL A 35 -2.18 -13.12 13.32
CA VAL A 35 -2.20 -12.57 11.95
C VAL A 35 -1.14 -13.24 11.08
N ILE A 36 0.10 -13.40 11.57
CA ILE A 36 1.19 -14.02 10.80
C ILE A 36 0.89 -15.50 10.49
N GLN A 37 0.28 -16.22 11.42
CA GLN A 37 -0.07 -17.63 11.23
C GLN A 37 -1.29 -17.85 10.32
N ASN A 38 -2.23 -16.90 10.26
CA ASN A 38 -3.46 -16.99 9.46
C ASN A 38 -3.35 -16.26 8.11
N VAL A 39 -2.18 -16.24 7.48
CA VAL A 39 -2.00 -15.72 6.12
C VAL A 39 -2.17 -16.85 5.10
N ASN A 40 -3.14 -16.71 4.19
CA ASN A 40 -3.37 -17.67 3.09
C ASN A 40 -3.27 -17.00 1.72
N LYS A 41 -4.21 -16.10 1.42
CA LYS A 41 -4.25 -15.36 0.15
C LYS A 41 -4.11 -13.86 0.40
N ALA A 42 -3.44 -13.16 -0.51
CA ALA A 42 -3.32 -11.71 -0.48
C ALA A 42 -4.65 -11.08 -0.93
N GLN A 43 -5.20 -10.20 -0.10
CA GLN A 43 -6.43 -9.44 -0.41
C GLN A 43 -6.17 -8.30 -1.40
N VAL A 44 -5.00 -7.65 -1.34
CA VAL A 44 -4.59 -6.59 -2.27
C VAL A 44 -3.45 -7.12 -3.12
N LYS A 45 -3.61 -7.01 -4.43
CA LYS A 45 -2.60 -7.41 -5.43
C LYS A 45 -2.28 -6.25 -6.34
N ILE A 46 -1.14 -6.36 -7.02
CA ILE A 46 -0.65 -5.34 -7.95
C ILE A 46 -0.62 -5.94 -9.35
N ARG A 47 -1.07 -5.17 -10.34
CA ARG A 47 -0.94 -5.48 -11.77
C ARG A 47 -0.03 -4.45 -12.41
N ALA A 48 0.95 -4.94 -13.16
CA ALA A 48 1.78 -4.08 -14.01
C ALA A 48 1.06 -3.83 -15.35
N LYS A 49 0.99 -2.56 -15.75
CA LYS A 49 0.42 -2.09 -17.00
C LYS A 49 1.46 -1.27 -17.75
N LYS A 50 1.37 -1.27 -19.07
CA LYS A 50 2.23 -0.46 -19.94
C LYS A 50 1.44 0.78 -20.37
N ASP A 51 2.00 1.95 -20.13
CA ASP A 51 1.44 3.24 -20.50
C ASP A 51 2.39 3.92 -21.49
N ASN A 52 1.90 4.33 -22.66
CA ASN A 52 2.74 4.92 -23.69
C ASN A 52 2.57 6.44 -23.68
N VAL A 53 3.63 7.15 -23.28
CA VAL A 53 3.64 8.61 -23.23
C VAL A 53 4.71 9.11 -24.19
N ALA A 54 4.30 9.83 -25.23
CA ALA A 54 5.19 10.42 -26.23
C ALA A 54 6.18 9.41 -26.88
N GLY A 55 5.72 8.18 -27.14
CA GLY A 55 6.54 7.13 -27.77
C GLY A 55 7.40 6.32 -26.79
N VAL A 56 7.36 6.63 -25.50
CA VAL A 56 8.03 5.88 -24.44
C VAL A 56 7.03 5.01 -23.71
N THR A 57 7.25 3.69 -23.71
CA THR A 57 6.47 2.75 -22.90
C THR A 57 6.98 2.76 -21.46
N LEU A 58 6.15 3.25 -20.55
CA LEU A 58 6.41 3.33 -19.12
C LEU A 58 5.60 2.23 -18.38
N PRO A 59 6.24 1.45 -17.50
CA PRO A 59 5.52 0.55 -16.63
C PRO A 59 4.79 1.35 -15.53
N VAL A 60 3.54 0.99 -15.26
CA VAL A 60 2.66 1.59 -14.25
C VAL A 60 2.07 0.47 -13.41
N PHE A 61 1.91 0.67 -12.11
CA PHE A 61 1.27 -0.31 -11.25
C PHE A 61 -0.15 0.14 -10.92
N GLU A 62 -1.10 -0.79 -11.03
CA GLU A 62 -2.48 -0.64 -10.59
C GLU A 62 -2.70 -1.64 -9.44
N HIS A 63 -3.18 -1.17 -8.30
CA HIS A 63 -3.63 -2.06 -7.24
C HIS A 63 -5.03 -2.58 -7.56
N TYR A 64 -5.33 -3.82 -7.18
CA TYR A 64 -6.67 -4.38 -7.26
C TYR A 64 -6.93 -5.24 -6.03
N HIS A 65 -8.19 -5.26 -5.59
CA HIS A 65 -8.65 -6.13 -4.53
C HIS A 65 -9.04 -7.48 -5.11
N GLU A 66 -8.38 -8.54 -4.65
CA GLU A 66 -8.70 -9.91 -5.03
C GLU A 66 -9.23 -10.66 -3.80
N GLY A 67 -10.55 -10.74 -3.71
CA GLY A 67 -11.23 -11.59 -2.72
C GLY A 67 -11.87 -10.88 -1.53
N THR A 68 -12.46 -11.71 -0.68
CA THR A 68 -13.21 -11.35 0.53
C THR A 68 -12.28 -11.16 1.73
N ASP A 69 -12.65 -10.29 2.68
CA ASP A 69 -11.86 -9.99 3.88
C ASP A 69 -11.76 -11.24 4.79
N SER A 70 -10.61 -11.92 4.76
CA SER A 70 -10.36 -13.13 5.54
C SER A 70 -10.33 -12.90 7.05
N TYR A 71 -10.37 -11.64 7.49
CA TYR A 71 -10.30 -11.22 8.89
C TYR A 71 -11.58 -10.53 9.36
N GLU A 72 -12.70 -10.70 8.65
CA GLU A 72 -14.00 -10.11 9.06
C GLU A 72 -14.47 -10.67 10.41
N LEU A 73 -14.17 -11.95 10.70
CA LEU A 73 -14.57 -12.61 11.94
C LEU A 73 -13.64 -12.35 13.15
N THR A 74 -12.43 -11.83 12.95
CA THR A 74 -11.48 -11.58 14.06
C THR A 74 -11.82 -10.33 14.88
N GLY A 75 -12.85 -9.58 14.47
CA GLY A 75 -13.28 -8.33 15.09
C GLY A 75 -14.59 -8.39 15.91
N LEU A 76 -15.12 -9.57 16.21
CA LEU A 76 -16.36 -9.69 17.00
C LEU A 76 -16.12 -9.67 18.54
N ALA A 77 -14.86 -9.75 18.98
CA ALA A 77 -14.47 -9.63 20.39
C ALA A 77 -14.03 -8.20 20.75
N ARG A 78 -13.70 -7.95 22.04
CA ARG A 78 -13.18 -6.65 22.49
C ARG A 78 -11.99 -6.21 21.63
N GLY A 79 -12.08 -5.04 21.00
CA GLY A 79 -11.02 -4.46 20.15
C GLY A 79 -11.22 -4.60 18.64
N GLY A 80 -12.31 -5.21 18.17
CA GLY A 80 -12.57 -5.34 16.73
C GLY A 80 -12.73 -4.04 15.97
N GLU A 81 -13.29 -3.00 16.59
CA GLU A 81 -13.37 -1.65 16.00
C GLU A 81 -11.97 -1.08 15.72
N GLN A 82 -11.04 -1.23 16.66
CA GLN A 82 -9.65 -0.77 16.51
C GLN A 82 -8.92 -1.58 15.45
N LEU A 83 -9.20 -2.88 15.35
CA LEU A 83 -8.66 -3.74 14.29
C LEU A 83 -9.21 -3.33 12.90
N ALA A 84 -10.49 -2.98 12.80
CA ALA A 84 -11.08 -2.49 11.56
C ALA A 84 -10.49 -1.13 11.15
N LYS A 85 -10.28 -0.21 12.10
CA LYS A 85 -9.59 1.07 11.89
C LYS A 85 -8.16 0.85 11.40
N LEU A 86 -7.42 -0.04 12.08
CA LEU A 86 -6.07 -0.46 11.70
C LEU A 86 -6.01 -0.93 10.25
N LYS A 87 -6.89 -1.88 9.87
CA LYS A 87 -6.94 -2.40 8.51
C LYS A 87 -7.18 -1.30 7.47
N ARG A 88 -8.12 -0.38 7.73
CA ARG A 88 -8.41 0.73 6.81
C ARG A 88 -7.21 1.65 6.65
N ASN A 89 -6.50 1.95 7.73
CA ASN A 89 -5.34 2.83 7.70
C ASN A 89 -4.15 2.19 6.97
N TYR A 90 -3.89 0.89 7.18
CA TYR A 90 -2.88 0.17 6.42
C TYR A 90 -3.27 -0.06 4.95
N ALA A 91 -4.56 -0.27 4.65
CA ALA A 91 -5.03 -0.39 3.26
C ALA A 91 -4.73 0.90 2.48
N LYS A 92 -5.09 2.07 3.03
CA LYS A 92 -4.75 3.37 2.45
C LYS A 92 -3.24 3.57 2.30
N ALA A 93 -2.46 3.16 3.29
CA ALA A 93 -1.00 3.24 3.21
C ALA A 93 -0.44 2.40 2.06
N VAL A 94 -0.95 1.18 1.87
CA VAL A 94 -0.54 0.29 0.77
C VAL A 94 -0.93 0.88 -0.59
N GLU A 95 -2.13 1.41 -0.74
CA GLU A 95 -2.56 2.07 -1.99
C GLU A 95 -1.61 3.23 -2.37
N LEU A 96 -1.26 4.08 -1.39
CA LEU A 96 -0.39 5.22 -1.59
C LEU A 96 1.06 4.78 -1.87
N LEU A 97 1.49 3.62 -1.34
CA LEU A 97 2.81 3.03 -1.62
C LEU A 97 2.87 2.54 -3.06
N VAL A 98 1.79 1.97 -3.58
CA VAL A 98 1.70 1.53 -4.98
C VAL A 98 1.74 2.72 -5.94
N GLU A 99 1.05 3.82 -5.61
CA GLU A 99 1.13 5.05 -6.40
C GLU A 99 2.55 5.63 -6.38
N LEU A 100 3.17 5.73 -5.21
CA LEU A 100 4.52 6.24 -5.07
C LEU A 100 5.55 5.38 -5.82
N ALA A 101 5.43 4.05 -5.73
CA ALA A 101 6.29 3.12 -6.47
C ALA A 101 6.13 3.28 -7.99
N SER A 102 4.89 3.50 -8.47
CA SER A 102 4.64 3.78 -9.88
C SER A 102 5.32 5.07 -10.35
N LEU A 103 5.26 6.14 -9.53
CA LEU A 103 5.93 7.40 -9.84
C LEU A 103 7.46 7.24 -9.87
N GLN A 104 8.04 6.54 -8.89
CA GLN A 104 9.48 6.29 -8.84
C GLN A 104 9.98 5.49 -10.04
N VAL A 105 9.27 4.42 -10.41
CA VAL A 105 9.64 3.61 -11.57
C VAL A 105 9.53 4.42 -12.87
N LYS A 106 8.51 5.27 -13.01
CA LYS A 106 8.37 6.17 -14.17
C LYS A 106 9.54 7.14 -14.27
N GLU A 107 9.93 7.80 -13.18
CA GLU A 107 11.07 8.73 -13.16
C GLU A 107 12.38 8.03 -13.51
N ASN A 108 12.70 6.89 -12.87
CA ASN A 108 13.91 6.12 -13.18
C ASN A 108 13.94 5.64 -14.64
N THR A 109 12.81 5.16 -15.17
CA THR A 109 12.73 4.70 -16.56
C THR A 109 12.95 5.86 -17.54
N ARG A 110 12.45 7.06 -17.20
CA ARG A 110 12.64 8.25 -18.02
C ARG A 110 14.10 8.69 -18.02
N GLU A 111 14.74 8.79 -16.85
CA GLU A 111 16.16 9.12 -16.73
C GLU A 111 17.06 8.13 -17.49
N GLU A 112 16.72 6.84 -17.49
CA GLU A 112 17.43 5.82 -18.26
C GLU A 112 17.28 6.02 -19.78
N LYS A 113 16.13 6.51 -20.25
CA LYS A 113 15.89 6.78 -21.69
C LYS A 113 16.58 8.08 -22.14
N ASP A 114 16.53 9.10 -21.30
CA ASP A 114 17.20 10.38 -21.52
C ASP A 114 18.73 10.19 -21.57
N SER A 115 19.30 9.41 -20.64
CA SER A 115 20.76 9.11 -20.62
C SER A 115 21.23 8.25 -21.82
N LYS A 116 20.32 7.49 -22.45
CA LYS A 116 20.61 6.68 -23.63
C LYS A 116 20.36 7.41 -24.96
N GLY A 117 20.03 8.71 -24.93
CA GLY A 117 19.82 9.52 -26.14
C GLY A 117 18.68 9.02 -27.04
N LYS A 118 17.67 8.35 -26.47
CA LYS A 118 16.52 7.80 -27.22
C LYS A 118 15.32 8.75 -27.28
N ILE A 119 15.49 9.99 -26.82
CA ILE A 119 14.52 11.09 -26.89
C ILE A 119 15.31 12.38 -27.12
#